data_AF-A0A7V2ZFG8-F1
#
_entry.id   AF-A0A7V2ZFG8-F1
#
_cell.length_a   1.000
_cell.length_b   1.000
_cell.length_c   1.000
_cell.angle_alpha   90.00
_cell.angle_beta   90.00
_cell.angle_gamma   90.00
#
_symmetry.space_group_name_H-M   'P 1'
#
loop_
_entity.id
_entity.type
_entity.pdbx_description
1 polymer ?
#
loop_
_entity_poly.entity_id
_entity_poly.type
_entity_poly.pdbx_seq_one_letter_code
_entity_poly.pdbx_strand_id
1 'polypeptide(L)'
;MKRKKRKELEIDLLNSTILKPIFFILIYGITSYFVINSFAKYLFLKKQTKILETQLEQLKQENKKLEEEIYLLQTDTDTIEYYIRKELNYKKPKEKVLIIK
;
A
#
# COMPACT_ATOMS: atom_id res chain seq x y z
N MET A 1 -54.76 -41.73 -1.90
CA MET A 1 -54.69 -40.97 -0.62
C MET A 1 -53.26 -40.63 -0.15
N LYS A 2 -52.31 -41.58 -0.11
CA LYS A 2 -50.94 -41.35 0.43
C LYS A 2 -50.13 -40.24 -0.26
N ARG A 3 -50.29 -40.04 -1.58
CA ARG A 3 -49.56 -38.99 -2.34
C ARG A 3 -50.03 -37.57 -2.02
N LYS A 4 -51.31 -37.38 -1.64
CA LYS A 4 -51.88 -36.07 -1.33
C LYS A 4 -51.38 -35.56 0.02
N LYS A 5 -51.41 -36.42 1.05
CA LYS A 5 -50.83 -36.14 2.37
C LYS A 5 -49.33 -35.82 2.33
N ARG A 6 -48.54 -36.44 1.44
CA ARG A 6 -47.11 -36.10 1.28
C ARG A 6 -46.91 -34.69 0.72
N LYS A 7 -47.68 -34.31 -0.32
CA LYS A 7 -47.61 -32.96 -0.88
C LYS A 7 -48.05 -31.89 0.12
N GLU A 8 -49.09 -32.17 0.90
CA GLU A 8 -49.55 -31.27 1.98
C GLU A 8 -48.47 -31.12 3.08
N LEU A 9 -47.81 -32.20 3.49
CA LEU A 9 -46.69 -32.16 4.44
C LEU A 9 -45.48 -31.38 3.93
N GLU A 10 -45.13 -31.54 2.64
CA GLU A 10 -44.02 -30.81 2.00
C GLU A 10 -44.30 -29.30 1.95
N ILE A 11 -45.54 -28.91 1.67
CA ILE A 11 -45.97 -27.50 1.64
C ILE A 11 -45.95 -26.89 3.05
N ASP A 12 -46.41 -27.61 4.07
CA ASP A 12 -46.37 -27.14 5.47
C ASP A 12 -44.94 -27.00 6.01
N LEU A 13 -44.02 -27.90 5.61
CA LEU A 13 -42.59 -27.77 5.93
C LEU A 13 -41.99 -26.53 5.27
N LEU A 14 -42.25 -26.29 3.97
CA LEU A 14 -41.75 -25.11 3.26
C LEU A 14 -42.31 -23.79 3.81
N ASN A 15 -43.56 -23.79 4.27
CA ASN A 15 -44.21 -22.62 4.86
C ASN A 15 -44.00 -22.47 6.37
N SER A 16 -43.18 -23.33 6.98
CA SER A 16 -42.92 -23.25 8.42
C SER A 16 -42.29 -21.91 8.78
N THR A 17 -42.84 -21.27 9.81
CA THR A 17 -42.39 -19.98 10.34
C THR A 17 -40.95 -20.01 10.86
N ILE A 18 -40.39 -21.21 11.08
CA ILE A 18 -39.06 -21.46 11.62
C ILE A 18 -38.00 -21.59 10.51
N LEU A 19 -38.34 -22.07 9.31
CA LEU A 19 -37.36 -22.23 8.21
C LEU A 19 -36.93 -20.88 7.60
N LYS A 20 -37.83 -19.90 7.56
CA LYS A 20 -37.55 -18.54 7.05
C LYS A 20 -36.40 -17.84 7.79
N PRO A 21 -36.42 -17.70 9.14
CA PRO A 21 -35.31 -17.04 9.85
C PRO A 21 -33.99 -17.80 9.71
N ILE A 22 -34.00 -19.14 9.68
CA ILE A 22 -32.80 -19.96 9.45
C ILE A 22 -32.17 -19.66 8.09
N PHE A 23 -33.00 -19.53 7.05
CA PHE A 23 -32.54 -19.17 5.71
C PHE A 23 -31.90 -17.78 5.66
N PHE A 24 -32.50 -16.78 6.32
CA PHE A 24 -31.92 -15.44 6.42
C PHE A 24 -30.60 -15.42 7.19
N ILE A 25 -30.48 -16.19 8.27
CA ILE A 25 -29.23 -16.33 9.04
C ILE A 25 -28.12 -16.93 8.17
N LEU A 26 -28.45 -17.96 7.38
CA LEU A 26 -27.50 -18.58 6.45
C LEU A 26 -27.01 -17.61 5.39
N ILE A 27 -27.93 -16.88 4.74
CA ILE A 27 -27.57 -15.85 3.75
C ILE A 27 -26.70 -14.78 4.41
N TYR A 28 -27.12 -14.27 5.56
CA TYR A 28 -26.40 -13.22 6.27
C TYR A 28 -24.97 -13.66 6.63
N GLY A 29 -24.80 -14.90 7.10
CA GLY A 29 -23.48 -15.46 7.41
C GLY A 29 -22.56 -15.50 6.18
N ILE A 30 -23.07 -15.97 5.04
CA ILE A 30 -22.31 -16.02 3.79
C ILE A 30 -21.95 -14.60 3.34
N THR A 31 -22.92 -13.68 3.26
CA THR A 31 -22.65 -12.31 2.81
C THR A 31 -21.69 -11.58 3.75
N SER A 32 -21.82 -11.77 5.06
CA SER A 32 -20.95 -11.16 6.06
C SER A 32 -19.50 -11.61 5.89
N TYR A 33 -19.28 -12.92 5.67
CA TYR A 33 -17.95 -13.45 5.40
C TYR A 33 -17.28 -12.79 4.18
N PHE A 34 -18.02 -12.66 3.07
CA PHE A 34 -17.50 -12.00 1.86
C PHE A 34 -17.22 -10.50 2.07
N VAL A 35 -18.08 -9.80 2.81
CA VAL A 35 -17.92 -8.37 3.10
C VAL A 35 -16.68 -8.12 3.97
N ILE A 36 -16.50 -8.89 5.04
CA ILE A 36 -15.34 -8.75 5.94
C ILE A 36 -14.04 -8.99 5.17
N ASN A 37 -13.96 -10.06 4.38
CA ASN A 37 -12.76 -10.37 3.60
C ASN A 37 -12.45 -9.28 2.57
N SER A 38 -13.47 -8.80 1.85
CA SER A 38 -13.31 -7.73 0.86
C SER A 38 -12.87 -6.41 1.51
N PHE A 39 -13.43 -6.09 2.67
CA PHE A 39 -13.09 -4.88 3.42
C PHE A 39 -11.65 -4.94 3.95
N ALA A 40 -11.23 -6.08 4.50
CA ALA A 40 -9.85 -6.28 4.95
C ALA A 40 -8.86 -6.14 3.78
N LYS A 41 -9.17 -6.75 2.63
CA LYS A 41 -8.36 -6.63 1.41
C LYS A 41 -8.28 -5.18 0.94
N TYR A 42 -9.41 -4.46 0.91
CA TYR A 42 -9.43 -3.04 0.55
C TYR A 42 -8.54 -2.19 1.45
N LEU A 43 -8.62 -2.35 2.77
CA LEU A 43 -7.79 -1.61 3.72
C LEU A 43 -6.30 -1.92 3.53
N PHE A 44 -5.96 -3.19 3.30
CA PHE A 44 -4.60 -3.61 3.04
C PHE A 44 -4.04 -2.98 1.76
N LEU A 45 -4.79 -3.04 0.66
CA LEU A 45 -4.37 -2.38 -0.59
C LEU A 45 -4.25 -0.87 -0.41
N LYS A 46 -5.21 -0.22 0.26
CA LYS A 46 -5.17 1.23 0.52
C LYS A 46 -3.91 1.63 1.28
N LYS A 47 -3.50 0.85 2.28
CA LYS A 47 -2.25 1.08 3.03
C LYS A 47 -1.04 0.92 2.12
N GLN A 48 -1.00 -0.13 1.30
CA GLN A 48 0.11 -0.34 0.36
C GLN A 48 0.22 0.78 -0.66
N THR A 49 -0.89 1.25 -1.24
CA THR A 49 -0.90 2.36 -2.18
C THR A 49 -0.28 3.60 -1.56
N LYS A 50 -0.65 3.95 -0.32
CA LYS A 50 -0.07 5.11 0.38
C LYS A 50 1.44 4.96 0.62
N ILE A 51 1.90 3.76 0.97
CA ILE A 51 3.35 3.48 1.13
C ILE A 51 4.07 3.67 -0.21
N LEU A 52 3.51 3.09 -1.27
CA LEU A 52 4.09 3.15 -2.61
C LEU A 52 4.15 4.58 -3.15
N GLU A 53 3.10 5.38 -2.92
CA GLU A 53 3.06 6.80 -3.25
C GLU A 53 4.16 7.57 -2.52
N THR A 54 4.36 7.30 -1.23
CA THR A 54 5.42 7.94 -0.43
C THR A 54 6.80 7.58 -0.97
N GLN A 55 7.03 6.30 -1.28
CA GLN A 55 8.30 5.83 -1.84
C GLN A 55 8.57 6.42 -3.22
N LEU A 56 7.53 6.52 -4.06
CA LEU A 56 7.63 7.11 -5.39
C LEU A 56 8.00 8.59 -5.30
N GLU A 57 7.40 9.33 -4.37
CA GLU A 57 7.72 10.74 -4.14
C GLU A 57 9.16 10.92 -3.65
N GLN A 58 9.63 10.07 -2.73
CA GLN A 58 11.02 10.07 -2.27
C GLN A 58 12.00 9.81 -3.41
N LEU A 59 11.74 8.80 -4.23
CA LEU A 59 12.58 8.49 -5.40
C LEU A 59 12.60 9.62 -6.42
N LYS A 60 11.47 10.30 -6.67
CA LYS A 60 11.44 11.47 -7.55
C LYS A 60 12.32 12.60 -7.02
N GLN A 61 12.26 12.87 -5.72
CA GLN A 61 13.08 13.91 -5.11
C GLN A 61 14.57 13.56 -5.16
N GLU A 62 14.92 12.30 -4.91
CA GLU A 62 16.29 11.81 -5.04
C GLU A 62 16.79 11.91 -6.48
N ASN A 63 15.99 11.49 -7.44
CA ASN A 63 16.35 11.56 -8.86
C ASN A 63 16.58 13.02 -9.30
N LYS A 64 15.71 13.95 -8.86
CA LYS A 64 15.90 15.38 -9.13
C LYS A 64 17.21 15.93 -8.55
N LYS A 65 17.57 15.54 -7.33
CA LYS A 65 18.85 15.94 -6.71
C LYS A 65 20.04 15.39 -7.49
N LEU A 66 19.96 14.13 -7.92
CA LEU A 66 21.01 13.50 -8.73
C LEU A 66 21.14 14.17 -10.10
N GLU A 67 20.04 14.53 -10.74
CA GLU A 67 20.04 15.29 -11.99
C GLU A 67 20.71 16.67 -11.82
N GLU A 68 20.40 17.38 -10.73
CA GLU A 68 21.06 18.65 -10.38
C GLU A 68 22.55 18.46 -10.11
N GLU A 69 22.94 17.41 -9.38
CA GLU A 69 24.35 17.09 -9.09
C GLU A 69 25.12 16.76 -10.38
N ILE A 70 24.54 15.95 -11.28
CA ILE A 70 25.12 15.65 -12.59
C ILE A 70 25.31 16.93 -13.40
N TYR A 71 24.29 17.81 -13.42
CA TYR A 71 24.38 19.08 -14.13
C TYR A 71 25.53 19.95 -13.61
N LEU A 72 25.66 20.11 -12.29
CA LEU A 72 26.74 20.88 -11.68
C LEU A 72 28.11 20.27 -11.97
N LEU A 73 28.24 18.94 -11.89
CA LEU A 73 29.47 18.23 -12.23
C LEU A 73 29.87 18.36 -13.71
N GLN A 74 28.93 18.65 -14.60
CA GLN A 74 29.21 18.83 -16.04
C GLN A 74 29.48 20.29 -16.42
N THR A 75 28.90 21.24 -15.68
CA THR A 75 28.87 22.65 -16.10
C THR A 75 29.65 23.59 -15.19
N ASP A 76 29.83 23.25 -13.91
CA ASP A 76 30.47 24.11 -12.93
C ASP A 76 31.87 23.60 -12.55
N THR A 77 32.89 24.38 -12.92
CA THR A 77 34.29 24.04 -12.69
C THR A 77 34.65 24.05 -11.20
N ASP A 78 34.00 24.91 -10.40
CA ASP A 78 34.23 24.99 -8.95
C ASP A 78 33.67 23.74 -8.25
N THR A 79 32.50 23.26 -8.67
CA THR A 79 31.93 21.98 -8.19
C THR A 79 32.87 20.81 -8.52
N ILE A 80 33.38 20.73 -9.76
CA ILE A 80 34.34 19.69 -10.15
C ILE A 80 35.61 19.76 -9.28
N GLU A 81 36.19 20.95 -9.08
CA GLU A 81 37.36 21.14 -8.23
C GLU A 81 37.07 20.67 -6.79
N TYR A 82 35.91 21.02 -6.23
CA TYR A 82 35.50 20.59 -4.89
C TYR A 82 35.49 19.05 -4.75
N TYR A 83 34.87 18.34 -5.70
CA TYR A 83 34.81 16.87 -5.65
C TYR A 83 36.19 16.24 -5.82
N ILE A 84 37.02 16.72 -6.75
CA ILE A 84 38.40 16.25 -6.93
C ILE A 84 39.20 16.41 -5.63
N ARG A 85 39.07 17.55 -4.97
CA ARG A 85 39.76 17.81 -3.70
C ARG A 85 39.28 16.90 -2.59
N LYS A 86 37.97 16.68 -2.50
CA LYS A 86 37.37 15.79 -1.52
C LYS A 86 37.87 14.35 -1.70
N GLU A 87 37.88 13.85 -2.94
CA GLU A 87 38.35 12.50 -3.28
C GLU A 87 39.85 12.32 -2.95
N LEU A 88 40.66 13.34 -3.25
CA LEU A 88 42.11 13.33 -3.05
C LEU A 88 42.55 13.84 -1.66
N ASN A 89 41.61 14.14 -0.75
CA ASN A 89 41.85 14.77 0.55
C ASN A 89 42.71 16.05 0.49
N TYR A 90 42.61 16.81 -0.61
CA TYR A 90 43.29 18.09 -0.78
C TYR A 90 42.47 19.26 -0.19
N LYS A 91 43.16 20.29 0.29
CA LYS A 91 42.55 21.49 0.89
C LYS A 91 42.85 22.74 0.07
N LYS A 92 41.95 23.73 0.08
CA LYS A 92 42.21 25.03 -0.56
C LYS A 92 43.38 25.73 0.12
N PRO A 93 44.29 26.36 -0.64
CA PRO A 93 45.27 27.23 -0.02
C PRO A 93 44.52 28.26 0.83
N LYS A 94 44.83 28.31 2.13
CA LYS A 94 44.20 29.17 3.18
C LYS A 94 42.94 28.63 3.88
N GLU A 95 42.48 27.41 3.63
CA GLU A 95 41.43 26.79 4.46
C GLU A 95 41.96 26.31 5.82
N LYS A 96 41.27 26.69 6.91
CA LYS A 96 41.54 26.18 8.26
C LYS A 96 40.58 25.02 8.56
N VAL A 97 41.11 23.87 8.96
CA VAL A 97 40.28 22.74 9.42
C VAL A 97 40.11 22.82 10.93
N LEU A 98 38.86 22.97 11.37
CA LEU A 98 38.45 22.83 12.76
C LEU A 98 38.10 21.37 13.03
N ILE A 99 38.92 20.71 13.85
CA ILE A 99 38.58 19.40 14.41
C ILE A 99 37.87 19.68 15.73
N ILE A 100 36.55 19.46 15.76
CA ILE A 100 35.77 19.50 17.00
C ILE A 100 35.87 18.10 17.61
N LYS A 101 36.37 18.02 18.85
CA LYS A 101 36.59 16.79 19.61
C LYS A 101 35.40 16.51 20.53
#